data_AF-A0A9N9TA68-F1
#
_entry.id   AF-A0A9N9TA68-F1
#
_cell.length_a   1.000
_cell.length_b   1.000
_cell.length_c   1.000
_cell.angle_alpha   90.00
_cell.angle_beta   90.00
_cell.angle_gamma   90.00
#
_symmetry.space_group_name_H-M   'P 1'
#
loop_
_entity.id
_entity.type
_entity.pdbx_description
1 polymer ?
#
loop_
_entity_poly.entity_id
_entity_poly.type
_entity_poly.pdbx_seq_one_letter_code
_entity_poly.pdbx_strand_id
1 'polypeptide(L)' 'MIFVFQMYLQIGVGIGGLNFPDRSDRHKPWRNRERLMVKKFYEAHNEWLPTWDEGKSALKIDYIKVWAL' A
#
# COMPACT_ATOMS: atom_id res chain seq x y z
N MET A 1 -24.90 22.14 18.94
CA MET A 1 -23.83 21.17 19.28
C MET A 1 -22.94 21.05 18.06
N ILE A 2 -21.70 21.53 18.12
CA ILE A 2 -20.75 21.49 16.99
C ILE A 2 -19.94 20.19 17.13
N PHE A 3 -19.97 19.33 16.12
CA PHE A 3 -19.09 18.17 16.06
C PHE A 3 -17.73 18.62 15.50
N VAL A 4 -16.68 18.54 16.32
CA VAL A 4 -15.30 18.70 15.85
C VAL A 4 -14.86 17.36 15.29
N PHE A 5 -14.75 17.26 13.97
CA PHE A 5 -14.14 16.11 13.32
C PHE A 5 -12.63 16.34 13.25
N GLN A 6 -11.87 15.49 13.93
CA GLN A 6 -10.43 15.41 13.71
C GLN A 6 -10.20 14.76 12.34
N MET A 7 -9.53 15.48 11.45
CA MET A 7 -9.13 14.97 10.14
C MET A 7 -7.64 14.66 10.15
N TYR A 8 -7.29 13.50 9.62
CA TYR A 8 -5.91 13.05 9.50
C TYR A 8 -5.58 12.86 8.03
N LEU A 9 -4.43 13.39 7.60
CA LEU A 9 -3.87 13.12 6.28
C LEU A 9 -2.77 12.07 6.41
N GLN A 10 -2.97 10.91 5.78
CA GLN A 10 -1.97 9.86 5.70
C GLN A 10 -1.55 9.67 4.25
N ILE A 11 -0.25 9.79 3.98
CA ILE A 11 0.32 9.54 2.66
C ILE A 11 1.47 8.55 2.82
N GLY A 12 1.47 7.54 1.96
CA GLY A 12 2.48 6.50 1.97
C GLY A 12 2.50 5.78 0.63
N VAL A 13 3.65 5.19 0.32
CA VAL A 13 3.79 4.20 -0.75
C VAL A 13 4.03 2.85 -0.08
N GLY A 14 3.35 1.81 -0.55
CA GLY A 14 3.38 0.49 0.05
C GLY A 14 2.93 -0.58 -0.93
N ILE A 15 3.36 -1.82 -0.68
CA ILE A 15 2.94 -3.03 -1.38
C ILE A 15 2.30 -3.99 -0.39
N GLY A 16 1.43 -4.87 -0.89
CA GLY A 16 0.73 -5.84 -0.06
C GLY A 16 -0.74 -5.52 0.12
N GLY A 17 -1.36 -6.24 1.04
CA GLY A 17 -2.76 -6.05 1.40
C GLY A 17 -3.73 -6.43 0.29
N LEU A 18 -4.89 -5.76 0.29
CA LEU A 18 -6.05 -6.07 -0.55
C LEU A 18 -6.22 -5.10 -1.73
N ASN A 19 -5.35 -4.12 -1.86
CA ASN A 19 -5.48 -3.03 -2.83
C ASN A 19 -5.18 -3.47 -4.28
N PHE A 20 -4.62 -4.67 -4.46
CA PHE A 20 -4.24 -5.22 -5.76
C PHE A 20 -5.15 -6.41 -6.10
N PRO A 21 -5.75 -6.45 -7.31
CA PRO A 21 -6.59 -7.57 -7.74
C PRO A 21 -5.77 -8.86 -7.79
N ASP A 22 -6.43 -10.00 -7.61
CA ASP A 22 -5.79 -11.30 -7.81
C ASP A 22 -5.51 -11.54 -9.29
N ARG A 23 -4.33 -12.11 -9.57
CA ARG A 23 -3.87 -12.36 -10.95
C ARG A 23 -3.44 -13.81 -11.10
N SER A 24 -3.72 -14.39 -12.26
CA SER A 24 -3.28 -15.75 -12.63
C SER A 24 -1.83 -15.80 -13.12
N ASP A 25 -1.25 -14.65 -13.47
CA ASP A 25 0.08 -14.49 -14.05
C ASP A 25 1.24 -14.53 -13.03
N ARG A 26 0.96 -14.90 -11.77
CA ARG A 26 1.92 -15.00 -10.64
C ARG A 26 2.70 -13.73 -10.31
N HIS A 27 2.38 -12.57 -10.88
CA HIS A 27 3.07 -11.31 -10.54
C HIS A 27 2.73 -10.82 -9.12
N LYS A 28 1.64 -11.35 -8.55
CA LYS A 28 1.24 -11.15 -7.16
C LYS A 28 1.32 -12.50 -6.44
N PRO A 29 2.31 -12.73 -5.57
CA PRO A 29 2.54 -14.03 -4.96
C PRO A 29 1.60 -14.37 -3.78
N TRP A 30 0.68 -13.47 -3.42
CA TRP A 30 -0.38 -13.71 -2.44
C TRP A 30 -1.77 -13.49 -3.08
N ARG A 31 -2.81 -14.05 -2.49
CA ARG A 31 -4.21 -13.88 -2.91
C ARG A 31 -5.04 -13.11 -1.91
N ASN A 32 -6.00 -12.35 -2.41
CA ASN A 32 -6.93 -11.61 -1.57
C ASN A 32 -7.80 -12.57 -0.77
N ARG A 33 -7.98 -12.26 0.52
CA ARG A 33 -8.84 -13.00 1.46
C ARG A 33 -8.50 -14.48 1.64
N GLU A 34 -7.32 -14.92 1.20
CA GLU A 34 -6.89 -16.29 1.49
C GLU A 34 -6.48 -16.46 2.95
N ARG A 35 -6.53 -17.71 3.43
CA ARG A 35 -6.06 -18.05 4.76
C ARG A 35 -4.58 -17.68 4.89
N LEU A 36 -4.26 -16.91 5.93
CA LEU A 36 -2.91 -16.43 6.24
C LEU A 36 -2.30 -15.54 5.13
N MET A 37 -3.13 -14.79 4.39
CA MET A 37 -2.69 -13.86 3.33
C MET A 37 -1.46 -13.01 3.70
N VAL A 38 -1.45 -12.40 4.89
CA VAL A 38 -0.33 -11.56 5.35
C VAL A 38 0.96 -12.38 5.53
N LYS A 39 0.86 -13.60 6.06
CA LYS A 39 2.01 -14.51 6.21
C LYS A 39 2.53 -14.93 4.84
N LYS A 40 1.64 -15.29 3.91
CA LYS A 40 2.02 -15.68 2.54
C LYS A 40 2.67 -14.54 1.76
N PHE A 41 2.11 -13.32 1.90
CA PHE A 41 2.76 -12.11 1.41
C PHE A 41 4.18 -11.99 1.97
N TYR A 42 4.35 -12.09 3.29
CA TYR A 42 5.68 -11.98 3.91
C TYR A 42 6.65 -13.08 3.46
N GLU A 43 6.20 -14.33 3.42
CA GLU A 43 7.01 -15.48 2.99
C GLU A 43 7.47 -15.33 1.52
N ALA A 44 6.65 -14.71 0.67
CA ALA A 44 6.98 -14.43 -0.72
C ALA A 44 7.87 -13.18 -0.94
N HIS A 45 8.56 -12.66 0.08
CA HIS A 45 9.45 -11.50 -0.06
C HIS A 45 10.49 -11.63 -1.16
N ASN A 46 11.04 -12.82 -1.38
CA ASN A 46 11.99 -13.07 -2.47
C ASN A 46 11.38 -12.83 -3.87
N GLU A 47 10.06 -12.87 -4.02
CA GLU A 47 9.37 -12.61 -5.28
C GLU A 47 8.99 -11.12 -5.43
N TRP A 48 8.42 -10.50 -4.39
CA TRP A 48 7.93 -9.12 -4.50
C TRP A 48 8.97 -8.06 -4.13
N LEU A 49 9.93 -8.34 -3.23
CA LEU A 49 10.91 -7.33 -2.79
C LEU A 49 11.83 -6.89 -3.94
N PRO A 50 12.32 -7.76 -4.83
CA PRO A 50 13.13 -7.33 -5.98
C PRO A 50 12.37 -6.48 -7.00
N THR A 51 11.02 -6.48 -6.96
CA THR A 51 10.21 -5.59 -7.81
C THR A 51 10.18 -4.15 -7.30
N TRP A 52 10.62 -3.92 -6.06
CA TRP A 52 10.79 -2.59 -5.49
C TRP A 52 12.16 -2.04 -5.85
N ASP A 53 12.15 -0.94 -6.59
CA ASP A 53 13.35 -0.20 -7.00
C ASP A 53 13.45 1.05 -6.14
N GLU A 54 14.55 1.21 -5.40
CA GLU A 54 14.80 2.36 -4.51
C GLU A 54 14.66 3.73 -5.21
N GLY A 55 14.89 3.80 -6.52
CA GLY A 55 14.75 5.04 -7.30
C GLY A 55 13.35 5.30 -7.87
N LYS A 56 12.54 4.25 -8.06
CA LYS A 56 11.21 4.33 -8.71
C LYS A 56 10.05 4.11 -7.75
N SER A 57 10.19 3.22 -6.77
CA SER A 57 9.18 2.89 -5.76
C SER A 57 9.22 3.87 -4.58
N ALA A 58 9.29 5.17 -4.88
CA ALA A 58 9.45 6.24 -3.91
C ALA A 58 8.26 7.20 -3.92
N LEU A 59 7.83 7.65 -2.74
CA LEU A 59 6.86 8.73 -2.60
C LEU A 59 7.60 10.07 -2.70
N LYS A 60 7.36 10.81 -3.79
CA LYS A 60 7.93 12.15 -4.02
C LYS A 60 6.80 13.19 -3.94
N ILE A 61 6.91 14.14 -3.02
CA ILE A 61 5.90 15.17 -2.77
C ILE A 61 6.58 16.54 -2.79
N ASP A 62 6.14 17.42 -3.67
CA ASP A 62 6.68 18.78 -3.76
C ASP A 62 6.02 19.73 -2.75
N TYR A 63 4.71 19.66 -2.57
CA TYR A 63 4.01 20.39 -1.52
C TYR A 63 2.66 19.77 -1.19
N ILE A 64 2.23 19.95 0.07
CA ILE A 64 0.86 19.71 0.54
C ILE A 64 0.36 21.03 1.07
N LYS A 65 -0.79 21.47 0.58
CA LYS A 65 -1.43 22.74 0.94
C LYS A 65 -2.84 22.44 1.42
N VAL A 66 -3.14 22.77 2.67
CA VAL A 66 -4.45 22.54 3.31
C VAL A 66 -4.99 23.88 3.79
N TRP A 67 -6.23 24.19 3.43
CA TRP A 67 -6.89 25.46 3.75
C TRP A 67 -8.33 25.19 4.18
N ALA A 68 -8.87 26.03 5.06
CA ALA A 68 -10.26 26.04 5.47
C ALA A 68 -10.86 27.45 5.26
N LEU A 69 -12.20 27.54 5.23
CA LEU A 69 -12.97 28.77 5.09
C LEU A 69 -13.06 29.57 6.39
#